data_AF-A0A938JU33-F1
#
_entry.id   AF-A0A938JU33-F1
#
_cell.length_a   1.000
_cell.length_b   1.000
_cell.length_c   1.000
_cell.angle_alpha   90.00
_cell.angle_beta   90.00
_cell.angle_gamma   90.00
#
_symmetry.space_group_name_H-M   'P 1'
#
loop_
_entity.id
_entity.type
_entity.pdbx_description
1 polymer ?
#
loop_
_entity_poly.entity_id
_entity_poly.type
_entity_poly.pdbx_seq_one_letter_code
_entity_poly.pdbx_strand_id
1 'polypeptide(L)'
;MKTKSRPSRKYLLFPVAIGLTLIGWSLASPVGSTPDEPSHVARAYSLVTGKQGLFPQTDGLAAPLPEGFEGVGAGDAPYVLTQIPHYFVEKPRAGCYAFDPTKPAQECLPEITTDEVTVKGFQSYFVPGYALFAGSLLRLTEVTGLAEIGGLTITRAISAFFNGVIVGWALLLALPRTRWRFAGLIALLILMPLTAFSLSSISPSSWEISGTLLMTGGLIAVSRSSTKRVEVNSQRSADLRRAFAAVALGAFMAATARPFGLMWVATALVVSLILLRHLPKLVLAFMGALVALGVWWLVWSARFQREEIADPFRASQGGLQPREILDFLL
;
A
#
# COMPACT_ATOMS: atom_id res chain seq x y z
N MET A 1 -6.72 16.50 43.00
CA MET A 1 -7.09 15.51 41.96
C MET A 1 -6.81 16.08 40.57
N LYS A 2 -5.77 15.59 39.86
CA LYS A 2 -5.55 15.97 38.45
C LYS A 2 -6.54 15.19 37.60
N THR A 3 -7.53 15.87 37.03
CA THR A 3 -8.48 15.27 36.10
C THR A 3 -7.71 14.77 34.88
N LYS A 4 -7.81 13.46 34.62
CA LYS A 4 -7.24 12.80 33.44
C LYS A 4 -7.91 13.45 32.22
N SER A 5 -7.25 14.41 31.57
CA SER A 5 -7.84 15.12 30.43
C SER A 5 -8.14 14.09 29.36
N ARG A 6 -9.42 13.78 29.13
CA ARG A 6 -9.82 12.89 28.04
C ARG A 6 -9.23 13.46 26.75
N PRO A 7 -8.62 12.64 25.89
CA PRO A 7 -8.19 13.12 24.58
C PRO A 7 -9.40 13.77 23.92
N SER A 8 -9.28 15.05 23.55
CA SER A 8 -10.42 15.80 23.04
C SER A 8 -11.00 15.05 21.83
N ARG A 9 -12.33 14.90 21.74
CA ARG A 9 -12.99 14.15 20.64
C ARG A 9 -12.47 14.53 19.25
N LYS A 10 -11.98 15.76 19.09
CA LYS A 10 -11.33 16.31 17.89
C LYS A 10 -10.14 15.47 17.37
N TYR A 11 -9.40 14.78 18.24
CA TYR A 11 -8.28 13.89 17.85
C TYR A 11 -8.73 12.65 17.08
N LEU A 12 -9.97 12.20 17.30
CA LEU A 12 -10.54 11.05 16.60
C LEU A 12 -11.37 11.50 15.39
N LEU A 13 -12.13 12.59 15.55
CA LEU A 13 -13.04 13.08 14.50
C LEU A 13 -12.31 13.50 13.22
N PHE A 14 -11.13 14.14 13.33
CA PHE A 14 -10.43 14.63 12.14
C PHE A 14 -9.90 13.49 11.23
N PRO A 15 -9.17 12.48 11.74
CA PRO A 15 -8.78 11.33 10.93
C PRO A 15 -9.97 10.56 10.36
N VAL A 16 -11.03 10.38 11.16
CA VAL A 16 -12.24 9.71 10.71
C VAL A 16 -12.92 10.50 9.58
N ALA A 17 -13.00 11.83 9.67
CA ALA A 17 -13.57 12.66 8.61
C ALA A 17 -12.80 12.55 7.29
N ILE A 18 -11.46 12.47 7.34
CA ILE A 18 -10.64 12.23 6.15
C ILE A 18 -10.94 10.83 5.58
N GLY A 19 -11.01 9.80 6.43
CA GLY A 19 -11.39 8.45 6.02
C GLY A 19 -12.76 8.40 5.34
N LEU A 20 -13.77 9.05 5.91
CA LEU A 20 -15.12 9.14 5.32
C LEU A 20 -15.13 9.90 3.99
N THR A 21 -14.32 10.96 3.88
CA THR A 21 -14.16 11.70 2.61
C THR A 21 -13.59 10.81 1.52
N LEU A 22 -12.59 9.98 1.84
CA LEU A 22 -12.01 9.04 0.89
C LEU A 22 -12.93 7.86 0.56
N ILE A 23 -13.81 7.42 1.47
CA ILE A 23 -14.91 6.52 1.12
C ILE A 23 -15.79 7.17 0.06
N GLY A 24 -16.20 8.43 0.25
CA GLY A 24 -17.00 9.17 -0.73
C GLY A 24 -16.32 9.23 -2.10
N TRP A 25 -15.00 9.47 -2.12
CA TRP A 25 -14.21 9.43 -3.36
C TRP A 25 -14.17 8.04 -4.00
N SER A 26 -14.00 7.01 -3.17
CA SER A 26 -13.95 5.62 -3.60
C SER A 26 -15.24 5.17 -4.27
N LEU A 27 -16.39 5.58 -3.70
CA LEU A 27 -17.74 5.31 -4.21
C LEU A 27 -18.08 6.13 -5.46
N ALA A 28 -17.57 7.36 -5.56
CA ALA A 28 -17.77 8.21 -6.73
C ALA A 28 -16.89 7.83 -7.93
N SER A 29 -15.77 7.14 -7.67
CA SER A 29 -14.83 6.72 -8.72
C SER A 29 -15.23 5.34 -9.26
N PRO A 30 -15.32 5.15 -10.59
CA PRO A 30 -15.65 3.86 -11.15
C PRO A 30 -14.67 2.77 -10.71
N VAL A 31 -15.18 1.59 -10.40
CA VAL A 31 -14.37 0.43 -10.03
C VAL A 31 -13.46 0.05 -11.20
N GLY A 32 -12.18 -0.24 -10.94
CA GLY A 32 -11.21 -0.60 -11.98
C GLY A 32 -10.73 0.57 -12.84
N SER A 33 -11.13 1.82 -12.52
CA SER A 33 -10.65 3.02 -13.24
C SER A 33 -9.23 3.45 -12.85
N THR A 34 -8.73 2.98 -11.70
CA THR A 34 -7.37 3.30 -11.29
C THR A 34 -6.37 2.55 -12.16
N PRO A 35 -5.29 3.21 -12.64
CA PRO A 35 -4.23 2.53 -13.39
C PRO A 35 -3.79 1.26 -12.67
N ASP A 36 -3.78 0.15 -13.40
CA ASP A 36 -3.32 -1.16 -12.95
C ASP A 36 -4.05 -1.78 -11.73
N GLU A 37 -5.13 -1.18 -11.24
CA GLU A 37 -5.92 -1.73 -10.11
C GLU A 37 -6.36 -3.19 -10.32
N PRO A 38 -6.85 -3.63 -11.50
CA PRO A 38 -7.16 -5.04 -11.74
C PRO A 38 -5.96 -5.96 -11.55
N SER A 39 -4.76 -5.51 -11.94
CA SER A 39 -3.53 -6.29 -11.76
C SER A 39 -3.13 -6.36 -10.29
N HIS A 40 -3.38 -5.30 -9.53
CA HIS A 40 -3.16 -5.26 -8.08
C HIS A 40 -4.16 -6.15 -7.34
N VAL A 41 -5.43 -6.15 -7.75
CA VAL A 41 -6.47 -7.04 -7.22
C VAL A 41 -6.14 -8.49 -7.51
N ALA A 42 -5.78 -8.83 -8.75
CA ALA A 42 -5.39 -10.19 -9.14
C ALA A 42 -4.20 -10.69 -8.30
N ARG A 43 -3.15 -9.87 -8.17
CA ARG A 43 -2.00 -10.22 -7.33
C ARG A 43 -2.39 -10.39 -5.86
N ALA A 44 -3.15 -9.45 -5.29
CA ALA A 44 -3.51 -9.46 -3.89
C ALA A 44 -4.36 -10.68 -3.53
N TYR A 45 -5.37 -10.97 -4.35
CA TYR A 45 -6.23 -12.13 -4.17
C TYR A 45 -5.45 -13.44 -4.34
N SER A 46 -4.73 -13.62 -5.45
CA SER A 46 -3.99 -14.86 -5.70
C SER A 46 -2.93 -15.17 -4.67
N LEU A 47 -2.31 -14.14 -4.09
CA LEU A 47 -1.35 -14.30 -3.01
C LEU A 47 -2.00 -14.91 -1.76
N VAL A 48 -3.16 -14.41 -1.33
CA VAL A 48 -3.81 -14.88 -0.10
C VAL A 48 -4.57 -16.19 -0.28
N THR A 49 -4.95 -16.54 -1.51
CA THR A 49 -5.56 -17.84 -1.84
C THR A 49 -4.53 -18.92 -2.19
N GLY A 50 -3.23 -18.60 -2.17
CA GLY A 50 -2.15 -19.53 -2.53
C GLY A 50 -2.10 -19.87 -4.02
N LYS A 51 -2.85 -19.16 -4.88
CA LYS A 51 -2.76 -19.28 -6.35
C LYS A 51 -1.49 -18.63 -6.90
N GLN A 52 -0.83 -17.79 -6.09
CA GLN A 52 0.46 -17.19 -6.34
C GLN A 52 1.31 -17.28 -5.06
N GLY A 53 2.59 -17.66 -5.21
CA GLY A 53 3.55 -17.66 -4.10
C GLY A 53 3.91 -16.26 -3.59
N LEU A 54 4.49 -16.18 -2.39
CA LEU A 54 4.96 -14.92 -1.79
C LEU A 54 6.02 -14.23 -2.65
N PHE A 55 6.86 -15.04 -3.29
CA PHE A 55 7.86 -14.66 -4.27
C PHE A 55 7.58 -15.41 -5.57
N PRO A 56 8.06 -14.88 -6.71
CA PRO A 56 8.02 -15.61 -7.97
C PRO A 56 8.64 -16.99 -7.82
N GLN A 57 7.88 -18.02 -8.21
CA GLN A 57 8.38 -19.38 -8.26
C GLN A 57 9.03 -19.60 -9.62
N THR A 58 10.29 -20.01 -9.59
CA THR A 58 11.11 -20.37 -10.77
C THR A 58 10.76 -21.78 -11.30
N ASP A 59 9.98 -22.53 -10.53
CA ASP A 59 9.76 -23.96 -10.72
C ASP A 59 8.63 -24.20 -11.75
N GLY A 60 8.87 -23.80 -12.99
CA GLY A 60 8.39 -24.52 -14.17
C GLY A 60 6.89 -24.66 -14.43
N LEU A 61 5.99 -23.96 -13.73
CA LEU A 61 4.57 -23.94 -14.07
C LEU A 61 4.01 -22.51 -13.98
N ALA A 62 4.46 -21.65 -14.90
CA ALA A 62 3.45 -20.81 -15.54
C ALA A 62 2.40 -21.80 -16.07
N ALA A 63 1.20 -21.82 -15.48
CA ALA A 63 0.12 -22.67 -15.96
C ALA A 63 0.09 -22.58 -17.49
N PRO A 64 0.00 -23.71 -18.23
CA PRO A 64 0.01 -23.69 -19.68
C PRO A 64 -0.96 -22.60 -20.14
N LEU A 65 -0.41 -21.62 -20.86
CA LEU A 65 -1.18 -20.50 -21.35
C LEU A 65 -2.38 -21.09 -22.11
N PRO A 66 -3.62 -20.65 -21.85
CA PRO A 66 -4.77 -21.12 -22.61
C PRO A 66 -4.47 -20.99 -24.12
N GLU A 67 -4.88 -21.96 -24.94
CA GLU A 67 -4.69 -21.89 -26.40
C GLU A 67 -5.13 -20.52 -26.92
N GLY A 68 -4.22 -19.81 -27.59
CA GLY A 68 -4.42 -18.43 -28.07
C GLY A 68 -3.71 -17.34 -27.26
N PHE A 69 -3.10 -17.67 -26.12
CA PHE A 69 -2.16 -16.78 -25.41
C PHE A 69 -0.73 -17.19 -25.78
N GLU A 70 -0.20 -16.61 -26.86
CA GLU A 70 1.22 -16.73 -27.17
C GLU A 70 2.03 -16.13 -26.01
N GLY A 71 2.99 -16.92 -25.49
CA GLY A 71 3.92 -16.45 -24.47
C GLY A 71 4.67 -15.25 -24.99
N VAL A 72 4.40 -14.08 -24.41
CA VAL A 72 5.07 -12.86 -24.81
C VAL A 72 6.52 -12.93 -24.30
N GLY A 73 7.42 -13.02 -25.28
CA GLY A 73 8.86 -12.81 -25.28
C GLY A 73 9.62 -12.70 -23.96
N ALA A 74 10.71 -13.46 -23.88
CA ALA A 74 11.87 -13.15 -23.05
C ALA A 74 12.31 -11.68 -23.30
N GLY A 75 11.84 -10.75 -22.47
CA GLY A 75 12.01 -9.31 -22.64
C GLY A 75 10.96 -8.47 -21.92
N ASP A 76 9.75 -9.01 -21.71
CA ASP A 76 8.67 -8.35 -20.98
C ASP A 76 8.59 -8.83 -19.51
N ALA A 77 8.24 -7.91 -18.60
CA ALA A 77 8.26 -8.17 -17.15
C ALA A 77 7.47 -9.44 -16.76
N PRO A 78 7.96 -10.26 -15.80
CA PRO A 78 7.33 -11.53 -15.45
C PRO A 78 5.88 -11.31 -14.96
N TYR A 79 4.93 -11.77 -15.76
CA TYR A 79 3.51 -11.82 -15.42
C TYR A 79 3.09 -13.26 -15.21
N VAL A 80 2.09 -13.48 -14.35
CA VAL A 80 1.49 -14.79 -14.15
C VAL A 80 0.01 -14.70 -14.44
N LEU A 81 -0.48 -15.67 -15.22
CA LEU A 81 -1.90 -15.87 -15.43
C LEU A 81 -2.47 -16.55 -14.20
N THR A 82 -3.51 -15.95 -13.63
CA THR A 82 -4.15 -16.48 -12.43
C THR A 82 -5.66 -16.40 -12.63
N GLN A 83 -6.36 -17.42 -12.13
CA GLN A 83 -7.81 -17.44 -12.18
C GLN A 83 -8.36 -16.76 -10.93
N ILE A 84 -9.18 -15.74 -11.12
CA ILE A 84 -9.87 -15.05 -10.03
C ILE A 84 -11.35 -14.91 -10.36
N PRO A 85 -12.23 -14.82 -9.35
CA PRO A 85 -13.64 -14.58 -9.58
C PRO A 85 -13.88 -13.30 -10.41
N HIS A 86 -14.79 -13.39 -11.39
CA HIS A 86 -15.06 -12.33 -12.35
C HIS A 86 -15.49 -11.01 -11.69
N TYR A 87 -16.28 -11.08 -10.62
CA TYR A 87 -16.73 -9.92 -9.84
C TYR A 87 -15.60 -9.10 -9.19
N PHE A 88 -14.36 -9.61 -9.13
CA PHE A 88 -13.20 -8.83 -8.67
C PHE A 88 -12.44 -8.10 -9.80
N VAL A 89 -12.75 -8.38 -11.05
CA VAL A 89 -12.08 -7.78 -12.23
C VAL A 89 -13.02 -7.18 -13.24
N GLU A 90 -14.31 -7.17 -12.94
CA GLU A 90 -15.29 -6.40 -13.67
C GLU A 90 -14.86 -4.94 -13.79
N LYS A 91 -14.70 -4.51 -15.03
CA LYS A 91 -14.57 -3.11 -15.39
C LYS A 91 -15.88 -2.65 -15.99
N PRO A 92 -16.42 -1.49 -15.59
CA PRO A 92 -17.37 -0.78 -16.41
C PRO A 92 -16.77 -0.69 -17.82
N ARG A 93 -17.52 -1.11 -18.84
CA ARG A 93 -17.04 -1.04 -20.23
C ARG A 93 -16.81 0.44 -20.54
N ALA A 94 -15.57 0.92 -20.48
CA ALA A 94 -15.28 2.35 -20.64
C ALA A 94 -15.81 2.87 -21.98
N GLY A 95 -15.75 2.04 -23.03
CA GLY A 95 -16.34 2.35 -24.33
C GLY A 95 -17.88 2.36 -24.38
N CYS A 96 -18.57 1.79 -23.38
CA CYS A 96 -20.03 1.71 -23.38
C CYS A 96 -20.70 3.08 -23.21
N TYR A 97 -20.13 3.97 -22.38
CA TYR A 97 -20.60 5.35 -22.17
C TYR A 97 -19.61 6.40 -22.71
N ALA A 98 -18.51 5.99 -23.33
CA ALA A 98 -17.57 6.92 -23.94
C ALA A 98 -18.28 7.72 -25.04
N PHE A 99 -18.15 9.04 -24.96
CA PHE A 99 -18.74 10.00 -25.91
C PHE A 99 -20.29 10.03 -25.94
N ASP A 100 -20.96 9.39 -24.98
CA ASP A 100 -22.41 9.46 -24.83
C ASP A 100 -22.78 9.96 -23.41
N PRO A 101 -22.99 11.28 -23.24
CA PRO A 101 -23.32 11.86 -21.94
C PRO A 101 -24.72 11.51 -21.44
N THR A 102 -25.57 10.91 -22.30
CA THR A 102 -26.94 10.55 -21.94
C THR A 102 -27.05 9.12 -21.40
N LYS A 103 -26.01 8.31 -21.59
CA LYS A 103 -26.02 6.92 -21.15
C LYS A 103 -25.64 6.80 -19.67
N PRO A 104 -26.55 6.31 -18.82
CA PRO A 104 -26.24 6.13 -17.40
C PRO A 104 -25.17 5.06 -17.22
N ALA A 105 -24.18 5.32 -16.37
CA ALA A 105 -23.07 4.39 -16.11
C ALA A 105 -23.54 3.01 -15.62
N GLN A 106 -24.75 2.93 -15.07
CA GLN A 106 -25.35 1.70 -14.56
C GLN A 106 -25.69 0.69 -15.67
N GLU A 107 -26.07 1.16 -16.87
CA GLU A 107 -26.29 0.29 -18.04
C GLU A 107 -24.98 -0.26 -18.64
N CYS A 108 -23.85 0.28 -18.22
CA CYS A 108 -22.52 -0.13 -18.63
C CYS A 108 -21.81 -1.01 -17.60
N LEU A 109 -22.52 -1.37 -16.52
CA LEU A 109 -22.07 -2.37 -15.57
C LEU A 109 -22.17 -3.75 -16.23
N PRO A 110 -21.09 -4.54 -16.23
CA PRO A 110 -21.17 -5.93 -16.65
C PRO A 110 -22.09 -6.76 -15.72
N GLU A 111 -22.49 -7.93 -16.22
CA GLU A 111 -23.27 -8.88 -15.43
C GLU A 111 -22.35 -9.55 -14.42
N ILE A 112 -22.73 -9.47 -13.13
CA ILE A 112 -21.98 -10.07 -12.03
C ILE A 112 -22.10 -11.59 -12.18
N THR A 113 -21.04 -12.24 -12.63
CA THR A 113 -20.93 -13.69 -12.67
C THR A 113 -19.99 -14.19 -11.58
N THR A 114 -20.26 -15.40 -11.08
CA THR A 114 -19.40 -16.09 -10.11
C THR A 114 -18.28 -16.89 -10.78
N ASP A 115 -18.26 -16.92 -12.12
CA ASP A 115 -17.26 -17.62 -12.90
C ASP A 115 -15.85 -17.09 -12.62
N GLU A 116 -14.85 -17.96 -12.66
CA GLU A 116 -13.46 -17.54 -12.64
C GLU A 116 -13.02 -17.08 -14.02
N VAL A 117 -12.25 -15.99 -14.07
CA VAL A 117 -11.60 -15.50 -15.28
C VAL A 117 -10.09 -15.46 -15.11
N THR A 118 -9.40 -15.73 -16.20
CA THR A 118 -7.94 -15.68 -16.25
C THR A 118 -7.48 -14.24 -16.44
N VAL A 119 -6.70 -13.74 -15.49
CA VAL A 119 -6.20 -12.36 -15.48
C VAL A 119 -4.68 -12.33 -15.38
N LYS A 120 -4.07 -11.37 -16.06
CA LYS A 120 -2.64 -11.08 -15.93
C LYS A 120 -2.37 -10.38 -14.59
N GLY A 121 -1.66 -11.05 -13.70
CA GLY A 121 -1.11 -10.48 -12.48
C GLY A 121 0.39 -10.24 -12.62
N PHE A 122 0.86 -9.03 -12.27
CA PHE A 122 2.30 -8.76 -12.24
C PHE A 122 2.93 -9.36 -10.99
N GLN A 123 3.96 -10.18 -11.19
CA GLN A 123 4.75 -10.66 -10.08
C GLN A 123 5.89 -9.70 -9.78
N SER A 124 6.23 -9.56 -8.52
CA SER A 124 7.42 -8.83 -8.09
C SER A 124 7.97 -9.57 -6.91
N TYR A 125 9.29 -9.70 -6.87
CA TYR A 125 10.03 -10.31 -5.76
C TYR A 125 9.89 -9.52 -4.45
N PHE A 126 9.26 -8.35 -4.46
CA PHE A 126 9.15 -7.48 -3.30
C PHE A 126 8.19 -7.98 -2.21
N VAL A 127 8.52 -7.72 -0.93
CA VAL A 127 7.68 -8.05 0.24
C VAL A 127 6.27 -7.50 0.03
N PRO A 128 5.25 -8.35 -0.17
CA PRO A 128 3.97 -7.92 -0.69
C PRO A 128 3.03 -7.46 0.43
N GLY A 129 3.49 -6.59 1.33
CA GLY A 129 2.71 -6.19 2.52
C GLY A 129 1.36 -5.57 2.18
N TYR A 130 1.32 -4.72 1.15
CA TYR A 130 0.06 -4.19 0.65
C TYR A 130 -0.84 -5.27 0.04
N ALA A 131 -0.27 -6.18 -0.75
CA ALA A 131 -1.05 -7.21 -1.42
C ALA A 131 -1.63 -8.21 -0.41
N LEU A 132 -0.91 -8.51 0.68
CA LEU A 132 -1.43 -9.29 1.80
C LEU A 132 -2.59 -8.58 2.48
N PHE A 133 -2.47 -7.27 2.75
CA PHE A 133 -3.54 -6.48 3.34
C PHE A 133 -4.79 -6.45 2.45
N ALA A 134 -4.65 -6.01 1.20
CA ALA A 134 -5.76 -5.92 0.25
C ALA A 134 -6.36 -7.29 -0.06
N GLY A 135 -5.53 -8.31 -0.22
CA GLY A 135 -5.95 -9.70 -0.45
C GLY A 135 -6.76 -10.24 0.71
N SER A 136 -6.32 -9.98 1.94
CA SER A 136 -7.06 -10.42 3.14
C SER A 136 -8.44 -9.79 3.21
N LEU A 137 -8.59 -8.53 2.81
CA LEU A 137 -9.90 -7.88 2.71
C LEU A 137 -10.77 -8.52 1.62
N LEU A 138 -10.23 -8.77 0.44
CA LEU A 138 -10.95 -9.45 -0.65
C LEU A 138 -11.42 -10.85 -0.20
N ARG A 139 -10.54 -11.64 0.40
CA ARG A 139 -10.87 -12.97 0.93
C ARG A 139 -11.91 -12.90 2.03
N LEU A 140 -11.87 -11.87 2.88
CA LEU A 140 -12.90 -11.65 3.89
C LEU A 140 -14.26 -11.38 3.25
N THR A 141 -14.33 -10.56 2.18
CA THR A 141 -15.59 -10.32 1.48
C THR A 141 -16.14 -11.58 0.83
N GLU A 142 -15.29 -12.46 0.31
CA GLU A 142 -15.67 -13.75 -0.25
C GLU A 142 -16.25 -14.69 0.82
N VAL A 143 -15.51 -14.90 1.92
CA VAL A 143 -15.94 -15.82 3.01
C VAL A 143 -17.22 -15.33 3.71
N THR A 144 -17.48 -14.03 3.69
CA THR A 144 -18.70 -13.44 4.27
C THR A 144 -19.88 -13.34 3.31
N GLY A 145 -19.72 -13.76 2.04
CA GLY A 145 -20.74 -13.62 1.00
C GLY A 145 -20.99 -12.19 0.52
N LEU A 146 -20.19 -11.22 0.97
CA LEU A 146 -20.26 -9.81 0.56
C LEU A 146 -19.62 -9.57 -0.82
N ALA A 147 -18.86 -10.55 -1.32
CA ALA A 147 -18.18 -10.49 -2.60
C ALA A 147 -19.14 -10.22 -3.77
N GLU A 148 -20.25 -10.95 -3.85
CA GLU A 148 -21.24 -10.87 -4.93
C GLU A 148 -22.03 -9.55 -4.93
N ILE A 149 -22.13 -8.89 -3.77
CA ILE A 149 -22.89 -7.64 -3.59
C ILE A 149 -22.03 -6.41 -3.95
N GLY A 150 -20.71 -6.59 -4.04
CA GLY A 150 -19.76 -5.51 -4.32
C GLY A 150 -18.46 -5.62 -3.53
N GLY A 151 -17.87 -6.82 -3.46
CA GLY A 151 -16.66 -7.09 -2.66
C GLY A 151 -15.49 -6.15 -2.97
N LEU A 152 -15.30 -5.82 -4.25
CA LEU A 152 -14.28 -4.86 -4.67
C LEU A 152 -14.58 -3.45 -4.18
N THR A 153 -15.82 -2.97 -4.30
CA THR A 153 -16.25 -1.66 -3.78
C THR A 153 -16.11 -1.57 -2.27
N ILE A 154 -16.50 -2.62 -1.54
CA ILE A 154 -16.36 -2.70 -0.08
C ILE A 154 -14.88 -2.67 0.31
N THR A 155 -14.04 -3.45 -0.38
CA THR A 155 -12.60 -3.49 -0.11
C THR A 155 -11.95 -2.14 -0.40
N ARG A 156 -12.30 -1.48 -1.52
CA ARG A 156 -11.87 -0.12 -1.83
C ARG A 156 -12.28 0.87 -0.73
N ALA A 157 -13.54 0.82 -0.27
CA ALA A 157 -14.03 1.69 0.80
C ALA A 157 -13.28 1.47 2.13
N ILE A 158 -13.01 0.22 2.52
CA ILE A 158 -12.23 -0.10 3.73
C ILE A 158 -10.78 0.40 3.59
N SER A 159 -10.14 0.12 2.46
CA SER A 159 -8.78 0.59 2.14
C SER A 159 -8.71 2.12 2.17
N ALA A 160 -9.68 2.79 1.55
CA ALA A 160 -9.80 4.25 1.51
C ALA A 160 -9.93 4.85 2.91
N PHE A 161 -10.79 4.26 3.75
CA PHE A 161 -10.97 4.68 5.13
C PHE A 161 -9.69 4.51 5.93
N PHE A 162 -9.05 3.33 5.84
CA PHE A 162 -7.81 3.03 6.55
C PHE A 162 -6.70 4.01 6.18
N ASN A 163 -6.45 4.20 4.89
CA ASN A 163 -5.47 5.15 4.39
C ASN A 163 -5.79 6.60 4.82
N GLY A 164 -7.06 7.00 4.77
CA GLY A 164 -7.50 8.33 5.19
C GLY A 164 -7.30 8.60 6.68
N VAL A 165 -7.60 7.62 7.53
CA VAL A 165 -7.34 7.70 8.97
C VAL A 165 -5.84 7.84 9.23
N ILE A 166 -4.99 7.11 8.51
CA ILE A 166 -3.54 7.21 8.63
C ILE A 166 -3.03 8.60 8.21
N VAL A 167 -3.50 9.12 7.08
CA VAL A 167 -3.16 10.48 6.62
C VAL A 167 -3.61 11.53 7.63
N GLY A 168 -4.81 11.37 8.20
CA GLY A 168 -5.29 12.25 9.26
C GLY A 168 -4.42 12.21 10.51
N TRP A 169 -3.99 11.02 10.94
CA TRP A 169 -3.06 10.86 12.05
C TRP A 169 -1.69 11.48 11.76
N ALA A 170 -1.16 11.28 10.56
CA ALA A 170 0.09 11.90 10.11
C ALA A 170 0.04 13.43 10.26
N LEU A 171 -1.07 14.05 9.83
CA LEU A 171 -1.28 15.49 9.96
C LEU A 171 -1.39 15.95 11.42
N LEU A 172 -2.09 15.20 12.27
CA LEU A 172 -2.19 15.53 13.70
C LEU A 172 -0.82 15.48 14.40
N LEU A 173 0.06 14.54 14.01
CA LEU A 173 1.43 14.46 14.51
C LEU A 173 2.30 15.60 13.96
N ALA A 174 2.14 15.91 12.66
CA ALA A 174 2.91 16.94 11.98
C ALA A 174 2.53 18.37 12.41
N LEU A 175 1.30 18.64 12.86
CA LEU A 175 0.82 20.01 13.15
C LEU A 175 0.83 20.36 14.64
N PRO A 176 1.42 21.51 15.04
CA PRO A 176 1.29 21.97 16.41
C PRO A 176 -0.16 22.35 16.69
N ARG A 177 -0.64 22.12 17.93
CA ARG A 177 -2.02 22.42 18.36
C ARG A 177 -2.52 23.81 17.94
N THR A 178 -1.62 24.80 17.96
CA THR A 178 -1.92 26.21 17.60
C THR A 178 -2.22 26.43 16.12
N ARG A 179 -1.83 25.50 15.23
CA ARG A 179 -2.02 25.61 13.78
C ARG A 179 -3.07 24.64 13.23
N TRP A 180 -3.82 23.98 14.11
CA TRP A 180 -4.88 23.05 13.70
C TRP A 180 -5.99 23.68 12.85
N ARG A 181 -6.20 25.01 12.96
CA ARG A 181 -7.10 25.73 12.07
C ARG A 181 -6.74 25.61 10.58
N PHE A 182 -5.47 25.32 10.27
CA PHE A 182 -5.00 25.10 8.90
C PHE A 182 -4.95 23.61 8.50
N ALA A 183 -5.29 22.69 9.41
CA ALA A 183 -5.21 21.25 9.12
C ALA A 183 -6.12 20.85 7.95
N GLY A 184 -7.30 21.47 7.83
CA GLY A 184 -8.19 21.27 6.68
C GLY A 184 -7.57 21.76 5.37
N LEU A 185 -6.97 22.95 5.35
CA LEU A 185 -6.28 23.48 4.15
C LEU A 185 -5.12 22.58 3.73
N ILE A 186 -4.31 22.12 4.69
CA ILE A 186 -3.19 21.23 4.41
C ILE A 186 -3.69 19.86 3.93
N ALA A 187 -4.78 19.35 4.51
CA ALA A 187 -5.42 18.14 4.02
C ALA A 187 -5.89 18.29 2.58
N LEU A 188 -6.51 19.42 2.21
CA LEU A 188 -6.91 19.70 0.82
C LEU A 188 -5.71 19.76 -0.14
N LEU A 189 -4.60 20.36 0.30
CA LEU A 189 -3.37 20.44 -0.51
C LEU A 189 -2.71 19.06 -0.71
N ILE A 190 -2.81 18.16 0.28
CA ILE A 190 -2.28 16.80 0.17
C ILE A 190 -3.23 15.92 -0.64
N LEU A 191 -4.54 16.08 -0.44
CA LEU A 191 -5.60 15.37 -1.15
C LEU A 191 -5.88 16.04 -2.49
N MET A 192 -4.84 16.34 -3.26
CA MET A 192 -5.01 16.65 -4.68
C MET A 192 -5.75 15.51 -5.36
N PRO A 193 -6.53 15.75 -6.43
CA PRO A 193 -7.39 14.74 -7.04
C PRO A 193 -6.69 13.40 -7.31
N LEU A 194 -5.44 13.43 -7.79
CA LEU A 194 -4.66 12.22 -8.03
C LEU A 194 -4.34 11.44 -6.74
N THR A 195 -3.96 12.14 -5.66
CA THR A 195 -3.67 11.52 -4.37
C THR A 195 -4.93 10.95 -3.73
N ALA A 196 -6.04 11.68 -3.78
CA ALA A 196 -7.33 11.20 -3.30
C ALA A 196 -7.77 9.96 -4.08
N PHE A 197 -7.63 9.99 -5.40
CA PHE A 197 -7.92 8.86 -6.28
C PHE A 197 -7.07 7.63 -5.93
N SER A 198 -5.74 7.78 -5.81
CA SER A 198 -4.86 6.68 -5.40
C SER A 198 -5.20 6.14 -4.01
N LEU A 199 -5.39 7.01 -3.01
CA LEU A 199 -5.72 6.58 -1.65
C LEU A 199 -7.09 5.88 -1.54
N SER A 200 -8.00 6.16 -2.48
CA SER A 200 -9.35 5.59 -2.52
C SER A 200 -9.48 4.25 -3.27
N SER A 201 -8.37 3.78 -3.87
CA SER A 201 -8.31 2.63 -4.77
C SER A 201 -7.57 1.44 -4.14
N ILE A 202 -7.63 0.27 -4.79
CA ILE A 202 -6.73 -0.84 -4.48
C ILE A 202 -5.41 -0.65 -5.22
N SER A 203 -4.49 0.10 -4.60
CA SER A 203 -3.18 0.40 -5.16
C SER A 203 -2.08 0.38 -4.09
N PRO A 204 -0.91 -0.23 -4.36
CA PRO A 204 0.27 -0.09 -3.52
C PRO A 204 0.69 1.36 -3.27
N SER A 205 0.40 2.27 -4.22
CA SER A 205 0.69 3.69 -4.04
C SER A 205 -0.11 4.31 -2.89
N SER A 206 -1.31 3.80 -2.58
CA SER A 206 -2.07 4.25 -1.41
C SER A 206 -1.30 4.00 -0.11
N TRP A 207 -0.71 2.81 -0.01
CA TRP A 207 0.06 2.31 1.13
C TRP A 207 1.41 3.03 1.28
N GLU A 208 2.07 3.34 0.15
CA GLU A 208 3.27 4.20 0.13
C GLU A 208 2.94 5.60 0.65
N ILE A 209 1.96 6.27 0.06
CA ILE A 209 1.63 7.66 0.37
C ILE A 209 1.24 7.79 1.85
N SER A 210 0.32 6.95 2.32
CA SER A 210 -0.14 6.99 3.72
C SER A 210 0.98 6.64 4.69
N GLY A 211 1.80 5.63 4.38
CA GLY A 211 2.95 5.23 5.18
C GLY A 211 4.03 6.32 5.27
N THR A 212 4.43 6.90 4.14
CA THR A 212 5.42 7.98 4.09
C THR A 212 4.95 9.21 4.86
N LEU A 213 3.69 9.62 4.69
CA LEU A 213 3.12 10.74 5.46
C LEU A 213 3.12 10.45 6.96
N LEU A 214 2.70 9.25 7.38
CA LEU A 214 2.70 8.85 8.79
C LEU A 214 4.11 8.88 9.39
N MET A 215 5.08 8.35 8.64
CA MET A 215 6.48 8.36 9.02
C MET A 215 6.99 9.80 9.21
N THR A 216 6.79 10.67 8.22
CA THR A 216 7.21 12.08 8.29
C THR A 216 6.52 12.81 9.45
N GLY A 217 5.21 12.60 9.65
CA GLY A 217 4.49 13.16 10.79
C GLY A 217 5.06 12.70 12.14
N GLY A 218 5.42 11.42 12.24
CA GLY A 218 6.11 10.85 13.40
C GLY A 218 7.48 11.49 13.64
N LEU A 219 8.30 11.67 12.60
CA LEU A 219 9.62 12.31 12.69
C LEU A 219 9.52 13.77 13.16
N ILE A 220 8.54 14.52 12.65
CA ILE A 220 8.24 15.89 13.10
C ILE A 220 7.82 15.87 14.58
N ALA A 221 6.98 14.92 15.00
CA ALA A 221 6.56 14.81 16.39
C ALA A 221 7.72 14.44 17.34
N VAL A 222 8.62 13.54 16.93
CA VAL A 222 9.83 13.17 17.67
C VAL A 222 10.75 14.39 17.84
N SER A 223 11.09 15.09 16.75
CA SER A 223 12.01 16.24 16.80
C SER A 223 11.51 17.34 17.75
N ARG A 224 10.21 17.69 17.69
CA ARG A 224 9.58 18.65 18.61
C ARG A 224 9.63 18.19 20.07
N SER A 225 9.50 16.90 20.29
CA SER A 225 9.54 16.30 21.62
C SER A 225 10.97 16.25 22.17
N SER A 226 12.00 16.19 21.32
CA SER A 226 13.41 16.21 21.72
C SER A 226 13.92 17.60 22.12
N THR A 227 13.37 18.69 21.56
CA THR A 227 13.84 20.07 21.84
C THR A 227 13.41 20.61 23.20
N LYS A 228 12.31 20.13 23.79
CA LYS A 228 11.82 20.64 25.10
C LYS A 228 12.64 20.06 26.26
N ARG A 229 13.52 20.84 26.87
CA ARG A 229 14.48 20.38 27.90
C ARG A 229 13.94 20.34 29.35
N VAL A 230 12.62 20.23 29.56
CA VAL A 230 12.00 20.36 30.90
C VAL A 230 11.14 19.14 31.25
N GLU A 231 11.32 18.65 32.47
CA GLU A 231 10.65 17.56 33.23
C GLU A 231 10.08 16.36 32.46
N VAL A 232 10.58 15.17 32.81
CA VAL A 232 10.06 13.88 32.36
C VAL A 232 8.69 13.63 33.00
N ASN A 233 7.65 14.17 32.37
CA ASN A 233 6.27 13.87 32.74
C ASN A 233 5.78 12.60 32.02
N SER A 234 4.95 11.78 32.68
CA SER A 234 4.40 10.52 32.13
C SER A 234 3.61 10.72 30.82
N GLN A 235 3.04 11.90 30.62
CA GLN A 235 2.36 12.27 29.38
C GLN A 235 3.32 12.37 28.18
N ARG A 236 4.54 12.87 28.40
CA ARG A 236 5.56 13.03 27.35
C ARG A 236 6.05 11.68 26.84
N SER A 237 6.20 10.69 27.73
CA SER A 237 6.61 9.33 27.33
C SER A 237 5.53 8.62 26.52
N ALA A 238 4.24 8.90 26.75
CA ALA A 238 3.15 8.38 25.94
C ALA A 238 3.15 8.99 24.52
N ASP A 239 3.31 10.31 24.41
CA ASP A 239 3.33 10.99 23.11
C ASP A 239 4.57 10.61 22.28
N LEU A 240 5.73 10.45 22.93
CA LEU A 240 6.95 9.99 22.25
C LEU A 240 6.81 8.54 21.74
N ARG A 241 6.23 7.64 22.55
CA ARG A 241 5.95 6.25 22.12
C ARG A 241 5.04 6.21 20.89
N ARG A 242 3.99 7.03 20.86
CA ARG A 242 3.11 7.16 19.69
C ARG A 242 3.85 7.66 18.45
N ALA A 243 4.72 8.65 18.62
CA ALA A 243 5.51 9.19 17.52
C ALA A 243 6.48 8.14 16.95
N PHE A 244 7.17 7.38 17.80
CA PHE A 244 8.00 6.24 17.37
C PHE A 244 7.20 5.13 16.69
N ALA A 245 6.04 4.78 17.24
CA ALA A 245 5.15 3.80 16.62
C ALA A 245 4.69 4.27 15.22
N ALA A 246 4.39 5.56 15.05
CA ALA A 246 4.05 6.13 13.75
C ALA A 246 5.23 6.09 12.76
N VAL A 247 6.46 6.38 13.21
CA VAL A 247 7.66 6.24 12.37
C VAL A 247 7.86 4.79 11.93
N ALA A 248 7.80 3.84 12.86
CA ALA A 248 8.00 2.42 12.56
C ALA A 248 6.90 1.87 11.64
N LEU A 249 5.63 2.14 11.95
CA LEU A 249 4.51 1.70 11.13
C LEU A 249 4.52 2.35 9.75
N GLY A 250 4.75 3.67 9.68
CA GLY A 250 4.80 4.38 8.41
C GLY A 250 5.95 3.91 7.52
N ALA A 251 7.13 3.67 8.11
CA ALA A 251 8.27 3.14 7.38
C ALA A 251 8.03 1.69 6.93
N PHE A 252 7.42 0.84 7.77
CA PHE A 252 7.02 -0.51 7.39
C PHE A 252 6.03 -0.50 6.22
N MET A 253 4.99 0.35 6.29
CA MET A 253 4.02 0.46 5.22
C MET A 253 4.68 0.92 3.92
N ALA A 254 5.39 2.05 3.96
CA ALA A 254 6.06 2.58 2.78
C ALA A 254 7.05 1.58 2.21
N ALA A 255 7.88 0.94 3.05
CA ALA A 255 8.79 -0.10 2.60
C ALA A 255 8.01 -1.24 1.94
N THR A 256 7.00 -1.82 2.58
CA THR A 256 6.29 -3.04 2.12
C THR A 256 5.25 -2.82 1.00
N ALA A 257 5.19 -1.63 0.41
CA ALA A 257 4.25 -1.36 -0.67
C ALA A 257 4.71 -1.90 -2.02
N ARG A 258 5.91 -1.53 -2.46
CA ARG A 258 6.56 -1.91 -3.74
C ARG A 258 8.03 -1.47 -3.72
N PRO A 259 8.88 -1.84 -4.71
CA PRO A 259 10.31 -1.51 -4.70
C PRO A 259 10.64 -0.02 -4.50
N PHE A 260 9.83 0.89 -5.07
CA PHE A 260 10.02 2.34 -4.91
C PHE A 260 9.70 2.87 -3.51
N GLY A 261 9.04 2.08 -2.67
CA GLY A 261 8.64 2.46 -1.32
C GLY A 261 9.83 2.80 -0.42
N LEU A 262 10.93 2.05 -0.56
CA LEU A 262 12.19 2.28 0.16
C LEU A 262 12.84 3.61 -0.24
N MET A 263 12.71 4.02 -1.49
CA MET A 263 13.18 5.33 -1.95
C MET A 263 12.40 6.44 -1.23
N TRP A 264 11.08 6.30 -1.09
CA TRP A 264 10.27 7.28 -0.35
C TRP A 264 10.61 7.35 1.14
N VAL A 265 10.91 6.21 1.76
CA VAL A 265 11.44 6.16 3.15
C VAL A 265 12.77 6.92 3.24
N ALA A 266 13.69 6.71 2.30
CA ALA A 266 14.97 7.41 2.25
C ALA A 266 14.79 8.92 2.02
N THR A 267 13.94 9.32 1.07
CA THR A 267 13.63 10.73 0.80
C THR A 267 13.02 11.41 2.01
N ALA A 268 12.02 10.80 2.65
CA ALA A 268 11.39 11.33 3.85
C ALA A 268 12.41 11.51 4.98
N LEU A 269 13.36 10.59 5.12
CA LEU A 269 14.46 10.71 6.07
C LEU A 269 15.38 11.89 5.75
N VAL A 270 15.88 11.98 4.51
CA VAL A 270 16.81 13.03 4.08
C VAL A 270 16.17 14.40 4.24
N VAL A 271 14.93 14.57 3.77
CA VAL A 271 14.17 15.81 3.94
C VAL A 271 13.98 16.14 5.42
N SER A 272 13.66 15.14 6.24
CA SER A 272 13.54 15.33 7.69
C SER A 272 14.87 15.70 8.33
N LEU A 273 16.01 15.19 7.86
CA LEU A 273 17.33 15.57 8.37
C LEU A 273 17.72 17.00 8.01
N ILE A 274 17.40 17.42 6.80
CA ILE A 274 17.65 18.80 6.33
C ILE A 274 16.77 19.79 7.11
N LEU A 275 15.50 19.45 7.32
CA LEU A 275 14.52 20.37 7.92
C LEU A 275 14.48 20.31 9.46
N LEU A 276 14.79 19.16 10.07
CA LEU A 276 14.71 18.94 11.50
C LEU A 276 16.13 18.92 12.10
N ARG A 277 16.50 20.02 12.75
CA ARG A 277 17.85 20.22 13.31
C ARG A 277 18.30 19.19 14.35
N HIS A 278 17.38 18.42 14.94
CA HIS A 278 17.68 17.45 16.00
C HIS A 278 16.81 16.19 15.89
N LEU A 279 17.31 15.15 15.21
CA LEU A 279 16.76 13.81 15.28
C LEU A 279 17.59 12.95 16.25
N PRO A 280 16.95 12.13 17.11
CA PRO A 280 17.68 11.30 18.07
C PRO A 280 18.48 10.21 17.35
N LYS A 281 19.66 9.87 17.89
CA LYS A 281 20.57 8.85 17.32
C LYS A 281 19.90 7.51 17.04
N LEU A 282 18.92 7.12 17.86
CA LEU A 282 18.15 5.88 17.67
C LEU A 282 17.29 5.90 16.40
N VAL A 283 16.65 7.04 16.09
CA VAL A 283 15.91 7.21 14.84
C VAL A 283 16.87 7.14 13.67
N LEU A 284 18.01 7.83 13.76
CA LEU A 284 19.05 7.78 12.73
C LEU A 284 19.55 6.36 12.47
N ALA A 285 19.83 5.59 13.53
CA ALA A 285 20.29 4.22 13.42
C ALA A 285 19.23 3.29 12.80
N PHE A 286 17.99 3.36 13.28
CA PHE A 286 16.88 2.57 12.72
C PHE A 286 16.65 2.88 11.24
N MET A 287 16.65 4.16 10.90
CA MET A 287 16.42 4.62 9.54
C MET A 287 17.60 4.29 8.61
N GLY A 288 18.83 4.38 9.12
CA GLY A 288 20.03 3.91 8.41
C GLY A 288 19.96 2.41 8.13
N ALA A 289 19.49 1.60 9.08
CA ALA A 289 19.27 0.17 8.87
C ALA A 289 18.20 -0.10 7.80
N LEU A 290 17.09 0.64 7.80
CA LEU A 290 16.05 0.50 6.77
C LEU A 290 16.54 0.90 5.37
N VAL A 291 17.33 1.98 5.26
CA VAL A 291 17.92 2.39 3.98
C VAL A 291 18.94 1.36 3.51
N ALA A 292 19.81 0.88 4.41
CA ALA A 292 20.79 -0.16 4.08
C ALA A 292 20.11 -1.45 3.62
N LEU A 293 19.06 -1.88 4.33
CA LEU A 293 18.23 -3.02 3.93
C LEU A 293 17.59 -2.79 2.56
N GLY A 294 17.09 -1.58 2.30
CA GLY A 294 16.49 -1.24 1.02
C GLY A 294 17.48 -1.22 -0.13
N VAL A 295 18.68 -0.67 0.07
CA VAL A 295 19.77 -0.69 -0.92
C VAL A 295 20.23 -2.12 -1.17
N TRP A 296 20.47 -2.89 -0.11
CA TRP A 296 20.84 -4.30 -0.22
C TRP A 296 19.78 -5.08 -1.03
N TRP A 297 18.51 -4.87 -0.74
CA TRP A 297 17.39 -5.49 -1.46
C TRP A 297 17.35 -5.08 -2.94
N LEU A 298 17.51 -3.79 -3.25
CA LEU A 298 17.56 -3.31 -4.64
C LEU A 298 18.75 -3.93 -5.40
N VAL A 299 19.91 -4.05 -4.77
CA VAL A 299 21.08 -4.71 -5.37
C VAL A 299 20.82 -6.19 -5.59
N TRP A 300 20.24 -6.88 -4.59
CA TRP A 300 19.90 -8.30 -4.69
C TRP A 300 18.89 -8.57 -5.81
N SER A 301 17.78 -7.83 -5.82
CA SER A 301 16.74 -7.96 -6.87
C SER A 301 17.28 -7.63 -8.28
N ALA A 302 18.15 -6.63 -8.41
CA ALA A 302 18.78 -6.30 -9.70
C ALA A 302 19.85 -7.33 -10.13
N ARG A 303 20.42 -8.11 -9.21
CA ARG A 303 21.26 -9.26 -9.55
C ARG A 303 20.41 -10.43 -10.01
N PHE A 304 19.36 -10.75 -9.25
CA PHE A 304 18.46 -11.86 -9.55
C PHE A 304 17.80 -11.72 -10.93
N GLN A 305 17.29 -10.53 -11.27
CA GLN A 305 16.73 -10.27 -12.61
C GLN A 305 17.76 -10.44 -13.73
N ARG A 306 19.04 -10.12 -13.48
CA ARG A 306 20.09 -10.31 -14.49
C ARG A 306 20.43 -11.78 -14.70
N GLU A 307 20.41 -12.59 -13.64
CA GLU A 307 20.68 -14.02 -13.72
C GLU A 307 19.55 -14.77 -14.44
N GLU A 308 18.28 -14.41 -14.19
CA GLU A 308 17.12 -14.97 -14.92
C GLU A 308 17.13 -14.62 -16.42
N ILE A 309 17.49 -13.38 -16.78
CA ILE A 309 17.57 -12.94 -18.17
C ILE A 309 18.74 -13.62 -18.90
N ALA A 310 19.84 -13.93 -18.18
CA ALA A 310 21.03 -14.51 -18.78
C ALA A 310 20.91 -16.02 -19.07
N ASP A 311 20.09 -16.77 -18.32
CA ASP A 311 19.90 -18.22 -18.54
C ASP A 311 18.51 -18.71 -18.08
N PRO A 312 17.46 -18.53 -18.92
CA PRO A 312 16.09 -18.92 -18.57
C PRO A 312 15.90 -20.43 -18.35
N PHE A 313 16.81 -21.27 -18.87
CA PHE A 313 16.75 -22.73 -18.69
C PHE A 313 17.23 -23.17 -17.31
N ARG A 314 18.20 -22.48 -16.70
CA ARG A 314 18.69 -22.78 -15.34
C ARG A 314 17.64 -22.51 -14.26
N ALA A 315 16.85 -21.44 -14.42
CA ALA A 315 15.77 -21.11 -13.49
C ALA A 315 14.70 -22.21 -13.45
N SER A 316 14.38 -22.82 -14.59
CA SER A 316 13.38 -23.91 -14.66
C SER A 316 13.79 -25.22 -13.99
N GLN A 317 15.09 -25.42 -13.72
CA GLN A 317 15.63 -26.66 -13.15
C GLN A 317 16.21 -26.52 -11.74
N GLY A 318 16.25 -25.31 -11.19
CA GLY A 318 16.91 -25.02 -9.92
C GLY A 318 16.10 -24.05 -9.06
N GLY A 319 14.95 -24.49 -8.57
CA GLY A 319 14.29 -23.83 -7.44
C GLY A 319 15.22 -23.84 -6.24
N LEU A 320 15.55 -22.66 -5.69
CA LEU A 320 16.27 -22.54 -4.42
C LEU A 320 15.49 -23.33 -3.38
N GLN A 321 16.11 -24.38 -2.83
CA GLN A 321 15.45 -25.16 -1.79
C GLN A 321 15.26 -24.26 -0.56
N PRO A 322 14.16 -24.38 0.19
CA PRO A 322 13.90 -23.56 1.38
C PRO A 322 15.05 -23.50 2.41
N ARG A 323 15.95 -24.51 2.40
CA ARG A 323 17.17 -24.54 3.20
C ARG A 323 18.20 -23.49 2.79
N GLU A 324 18.38 -23.23 1.49
CA GLU A 324 19.37 -22.28 0.99
C GLU A 324 18.99 -20.83 1.33
N ILE A 325 17.69 -20.55 1.49
CA ILE A 325 17.18 -19.26 1.97
C ILE A 325 17.46 -19.09 3.47
N LEU A 326 17.39 -20.16 4.27
CA LEU A 326 17.67 -20.12 5.70
C LEU A 326 19.18 -19.96 5.99
N ASP A 327 20.02 -20.66 5.23
CA ASP A 327 21.49 -20.61 5.39
C ASP A 327 22.08 -19.27 4.93
N PHE A 328 21.34 -18.45 4.17
CA PHE A 328 21.75 -17.10 3.76
C PHE A 328 21.26 -16.00 4.72
N LEU A 329 20.28 -16.31 5.58
CA LEU A 329 19.69 -15.37 6.54
C LEU A 329 20.29 -15.48 7.95
N LEU A 330 21.09 -16.51 8.21
CA LEU A 330 21.86 -16.74 9.44
C LEU A 330 23.34 -16.43 9.23
#